data_AF-A0A7L6B3I6-F1
#
_entry.id   AF-A0A7L6B3I6-F1
#
_cell.length_a   1.000
_cell.length_b   1.000
_cell.length_c   1.000
_cell.angle_alpha   90.00
_cell.angle_beta   90.00
_cell.angle_gamma   90.00
#
_symmetry.space_group_name_H-M   'P 1'
#
loop_
_entity.id
_entity.type
_entity.pdbx_description
1 polymer ?
#
loop_
_entity_poly.entity_id
_entity_poly.type
_entity_poly.pdbx_seq_one_letter_code
_entity_poly.pdbx_strand_id
1 'polypeptide(L)' 'MTNPDLDPEVYPPLDPREDVPDDPGELLPDTPDELPEAPVEPMPDDGDPGGVPEPA' A
#
# COMPACT_ATOMS: atom_id res chain seq x y z
N MET A 1 -14.14 -0.43 17.69
CA MET A 1 -13.05 0.17 16.91
C MET A 1 -12.27 1.06 17.86
N THR A 2 -10.98 0.79 18.04
CA THR A 2 -10.08 1.65 18.84
C THR A 2 -9.30 2.51 17.86
N ASN A 3 -9.21 3.82 18.14
CA ASN A 3 -8.40 4.72 17.31
C ASN A 3 -6.92 4.32 17.41
N PRO A 4 -6.14 4.41 16.32
CA PRO A 4 -4.70 4.21 16.40
C PRO A 4 -4.08 5.22 17.38
N ASP A 5 -2.99 4.82 18.03
CA ASP A 5 -2.20 5.70 18.89
C ASP A 5 -1.35 6.61 17.98
N LEU A 6 -1.90 7.77 17.63
CA LEU A 6 -1.24 8.77 16.77
C LEU A 6 -0.52 9.77 17.65
N ASP A 7 0.71 10.12 17.28
CA ASP A 7 1.47 11.18 17.92
C ASP A 7 0.78 12.54 17.68
N PRO A 8 0.29 13.24 18.71
CA PRO A 8 -0.44 14.50 18.55
C PRO A 8 0.44 15.65 18.07
N GLU A 9 1.76 15.56 18.19
CA GLU A 9 2.69 16.57 17.68
C GLU A 9 2.93 16.39 16.17
N VAL A 10 2.74 15.18 15.65
CA VAL A 10 2.84 14.86 14.22
C VAL A 10 1.49 14.97 13.53
N TYR A 11 0.43 14.54 14.21
CA TYR A 11 -0.96 14.54 13.71
C TYR A 11 -1.88 15.24 14.71
N PRO A 12 -1.91 16.59 14.70
CA PRO A 12 -2.78 17.33 15.60
C PRO A 12 -4.26 17.03 15.34
N PRO A 13 -5.14 17.17 16.35
CA PRO A 13 -6.58 17.02 16.16
C PRO A 13 -7.14 18.02 15.14
N LEU A 14 -8.02 17.54 14.25
CA LEU A 14 -8.70 18.40 13.27
C LEU A 14 -9.63 19.41 13.95
N ASP A 15 -9.59 20.69 13.57
CA ASP A 15 -10.52 21.73 14.05
C ASP A 15 -11.80 21.74 13.19
N PRO A 16 -12.99 21.42 13.75
CA PRO A 16 -14.24 21.43 12.99
C PRO A 16 -14.71 22.82 12.54
N ARG A 17 -14.08 23.90 13.01
CA ARG A 17 -14.36 25.28 12.59
C ARG A 17 -13.47 25.74 11.44
N GLU A 18 -12.45 24.96 11.10
CA GLU A 18 -11.64 25.20 9.91
C GLU A 18 -12.49 24.90 8.67
N ASP A 19 -12.37 25.74 7.64
CA ASP A 19 -13.04 25.49 6.37
C ASP A 19 -12.48 24.22 5.74
N VAL A 20 -13.35 23.44 5.08
CA VAL A 20 -12.91 22.23 4.37
C VAL A 20 -12.05 22.67 3.18
N PRO A 21 -10.86 22.07 2.98
CA PRO A 21 -10.05 22.34 1.79
C PRO A 21 -10.84 22.06 0.50
N ASP A 22 -10.64 22.90 -0.52
CA ASP A 22 -11.28 22.73 -1.83
C ASP A 22 -10.78 21.45 -2.55
N ASP A 23 -9.56 21.02 -2.24
CA ASP A 23 -8.97 19.78 -2.74
C ASP A 23 -8.89 18.73 -1.62
N PRO A 24 -9.59 17.58 -1.75
CA PRO A 24 -9.48 16.50 -0.77
C PRO A 24 -8.08 15.90 -0.67
N GLY A 25 -7.21 16.09 -1.68
CA GLY A 25 -5.83 15.64 -1.67
C GLY A 25 -4.99 16.24 -0.53
N GLU A 26 -5.31 17.45 -0.09
CA GLU A 26 -4.62 18.15 1.02
C GLU A 26 -4.81 17.47 2.38
N LEU A 27 -5.87 16.65 2.52
CA LEU A 27 -6.15 15.88 3.74
C LEU A 27 -5.62 14.44 3.67
N LEU A 28 -5.22 13.98 2.48
CA LEU A 28 -4.74 12.62 2.30
C LEU A 28 -3.24 12.58 2.56
N PRO A 29 -2.74 11.52 3.21
CA PRO A 29 -1.30 11.31 3.30
C PRO A 29 -0.72 11.12 1.90
N ASP A 30 0.49 11.64 1.69
CA ASP A 30 1.22 11.44 0.44
C ASP A 30 1.41 9.95 0.15
N THR A 31 1.34 9.60 -1.14
CA THR A 31 1.76 8.27 -1.57
C THR A 31 3.28 8.13 -1.38
N PRO A 32 3.78 6.97 -0.91
CA PRO A 32 5.21 6.78 -0.77
C PRO A 32 5.91 6.88 -2.12
N ASP A 33 7.10 7.50 -2.13
CA ASP A 33 7.93 7.66 -3.33
C ASP A 33 8.34 6.30 -3.93
N GLU A 34 8.59 5.32 -3.07
CA GLU A 34 8.98 3.96 -3.46
C GLU A 34 7.99 2.94 -2.91
N LEU A 35 7.57 2.02 -3.79
CA LEU A 35 6.76 0.88 -3.40
C LEU A 35 7.63 -0.19 -2.73
N PRO A 36 7.07 -0.94 -1.76
CA PRO A 36 7.76 -2.10 -1.20
C PRO A 36 8.00 -3.17 -2.28
N GLU A 37 8.98 -4.05 -2.06
CA GLU A 37 9.22 -5.19 -2.93
C GLU A 37 7.97 -6.06 -3.08
N ALA A 38 7.75 -6.55 -4.30
CA ALA A 38 6.66 -7.46 -4.57
C ALA A 38 6.84 -8.76 -3.76
N PRO A 39 5.76 -9.33 -3.20
CA PRO A 39 5.81 -10.67 -2.62
C PRO A 39 6.33 -11.70 -3.64
N VAL A 40 7.16 -12.64 -3.18
CA VAL A 40 7.70 -13.71 -4.03
C VAL A 40 6.63 -14.76 -4.29
N GLU A 41 6.42 -15.11 -5.56
CA GLU A 41 5.54 -16.21 -5.94
C GLU A 41 6.16 -17.56 -5.57
N PRO A 42 5.37 -18.54 -5.07
CA PRO A 42 5.87 -19.88 -4.88
C PRO A 42 6.22 -20.49 -6.24
N MET A 43 7.46 -20.97 -6.38
CA MET A 43 7.86 -21.73 -7.56
C MET A 43 7.14 -23.09 -7.57
N PRO A 44 6.80 -23.63 -8.76
CA PRO A 44 6.32 -25.00 -8.87
C PRO A 44 7.39 -25.97 -8.36
N ASP A 45 6.97 -27.02 -7.63
CA ASP A 45 7.85 -28.10 -7.19
C ASP A 45 8.46 -28.82 -8.41
N ASP A 46 9.65 -29.40 -8.28
CA ASP A 46 10.50 -29.98 -9.35
C ASP A 46 9.87 -31.19 -10.08
N GLY A 47 8.56 -31.39 -9.96
CA GLY A 47 7.81 -32.58 -10.38
C GLY A 47 6.69 -32.35 -11.39
N ASP A 48 6.49 -31.16 -11.97
CA ASP A 48 5.46 -30.97 -13.02
C ASP A 48 6.06 -31.05 -14.44
N PRO A 49 5.85 -32.15 -15.20
CA PRO A 49 6.30 -32.29 -16.59
C PRO A 49 5.38 -31.51 -17.56
N GLY A 50 5.11 -30.24 -17.27
CA GLY A 50 4.13 -29.40 -17.96
C GLY A 50 4.62 -28.68 -19.22
N GLY A 51 5.64 -29.18 -19.91
CA GLY A 51 6.22 -28.52 -21.10
C GLY A 51 6.14 -29.37 -22.36
N VAL A 52 5.54 -28.84 -23.43
CA VAL A 52 5.49 -29.49 -24.76
C VAL A 52 6.92 -29.69 -25.32
N PRO A 53 7.28 -30.86 -25.90
CA PRO A 53 8.61 -31.05 -26.47
C PRO A 53 8.80 -30.22 -27.75
N GLU A 54 9.95 -29.58 -27.91
CA GLU A 54 10.29 -28.79 -29.09
C GLU A 54 10.61 -29.66 -30.33
N PRO A 55 10.33 -29.17 -31.56
CA PRO A 55 10.49 -29.96 -32.78
C PRO A 55 11.95 -30.16 -33.19
N ALA A 56 12.19 -31.29 -33.88
CA ALA A 56 13.50 -31.84 -34.24
C ALA A 56 14.28 -31.08 -35.31
#